data_AF-K1PT40-F1
#
_entry.id   AF-K1PT40-F1
#
_cell.length_a   1.000
_cell.length_b   1.000
_cell.length_c   1.000
_cell.angle_alpha   90.00
_cell.angle_beta   90.00
_cell.angle_gamma   90.00
#
_symmetry.space_group_name_H-M   'P 1'
#
loop_
_entity.id
_entity.type
_entity.pdbx_description
1 polymer ?
#
loop_
_entity_poly.entity_id
_entity_poly.type
_entity_poly.pdbx_seq_one_letter_code
_entity_poly.pdbx_strand_id
1 'polypeptide(L)'
;MASPNAAKFVKEEEVARGKWLSLNNITYTDPTGRERQWECVKRTTRQTDSADAVGIIAILKRMLKFDCIVLVLQYRPPMKCCSVEIPAGLVDAGESPETAAVRELYEETGYTASVKHVTPEFIEVVLIPVDDLLQRLDDYAKSGCSVDSRVYSYALGLQPKTS
;
A
#
# COMPACT_ATOMS: atom_id res chain seq x y z
N MET A 1 -24.59 13.81 -1.72
CA MET A 1 -23.62 13.32 -0.71
C MET A 1 -22.47 14.31 -0.65
N ALA A 2 -21.97 14.67 0.53
CA ALA A 2 -20.84 15.59 0.64
C ALA A 2 -19.54 14.89 0.16
N SER A 3 -18.68 15.64 -0.53
CA SER A 3 -17.43 15.12 -1.10
C SER A 3 -16.45 14.69 0.00
N PRO A 4 -15.79 13.52 -0.08
CA PRO A 4 -14.74 13.13 0.86
C PRO A 4 -13.63 14.17 1.02
N ASN A 5 -13.32 14.93 -0.03
CA ASN A 5 -12.32 16.01 -0.02
C ASN A 5 -12.75 17.23 0.82
N ALA A 6 -14.01 17.27 1.29
CA ALA A 6 -14.48 18.29 2.21
C ALA A 6 -14.10 17.99 3.67
N ALA A 7 -13.59 16.79 3.97
CA ALA A 7 -13.02 16.49 5.29
C ALA A 7 -11.76 17.31 5.54
N LYS A 8 -11.55 17.78 6.77
CA LYS A 8 -10.42 18.63 7.12
C LYS A 8 -9.82 18.23 8.44
N PHE A 9 -8.49 18.16 8.47
CA PHE A 9 -7.73 18.05 9.71
C PHE A 9 -7.99 19.25 10.62
N VAL A 10 -8.20 19.00 11.90
CA VAL A 10 -8.38 20.05 12.92
C VAL A 10 -7.16 20.09 13.85
N LYS A 11 -6.87 18.98 14.53
CA LYS A 11 -5.73 18.87 15.45
C LYS A 11 -5.31 17.43 15.62
N GLU A 12 -4.12 17.26 16.17
CA GLU A 12 -3.59 15.97 16.59
C GLU A 12 -2.95 16.11 17.97
N GLU A 13 -3.29 15.18 18.86
CA GLU A 13 -2.79 15.15 20.23
C GLU A 13 -2.10 13.82 20.48
N GLU A 14 -0.86 13.85 20.97
CA GLU A 14 -0.14 12.65 21.36
C GLU A 14 -0.71 12.10 22.67
N VAL A 15 -1.14 10.85 22.67
CA VAL A 15 -1.69 10.15 23.84
C VAL A 15 -0.57 9.45 24.60
N ALA A 16 0.32 8.78 23.87
CA ALA A 16 1.47 8.08 24.46
C ALA A 16 2.62 7.95 23.44
N ARG A 17 3.86 7.96 23.92
CA ARG A 17 5.06 7.81 23.10
C ARG A 17 6.02 6.78 23.68
N GLY A 18 6.38 5.81 22.86
CA GLY A 18 7.48 4.89 23.10
C GLY A 18 8.71 5.24 22.26
N LYS A 19 9.72 4.38 22.31
CA LYS A 19 10.95 4.54 21.51
C LYS A 19 10.70 4.45 19.99
N TRP A 20 9.81 3.55 19.57
CA TRP A 20 9.59 3.19 18.16
C TRP A 20 8.23 3.62 17.59
N LEU A 21 7.23 3.81 18.47
CA LEU A 21 5.86 4.12 18.09
C LEU A 21 5.29 5.21 19.01
N SER A 22 4.41 6.04 18.47
CA SER A 22 3.52 6.94 19.23
C SER A 22 2.06 6.63 18.91
N LEU A 23 1.19 6.75 19.92
CA LEU A 23 -0.26 6.72 19.79
C LEU A 23 -0.76 8.16 19.84
N ASN A 24 -1.54 8.55 18.84
CA ASN A 24 -2.03 9.91 18.66
C ASN A 24 -3.54 9.86 18.42
N ASN A 25 -4.26 10.88 18.88
CA ASN A 25 -5.67 11.08 18.58
C ASN A 25 -5.80 12.24 17.59
N ILE A 26 -6.30 11.95 16.39
CA ILE A 26 -6.57 12.95 15.35
C ILE A 26 -8.01 13.40 15.46
N THR A 27 -8.21 14.70 15.55
CA THR A 27 -9.52 15.34 15.39
C THR A 27 -9.64 15.90 13.97
N TYR A 28 -10.73 15.57 13.29
CA TYR A 28 -11.01 16.07 11.94
C TYR A 28 -12.50 16.36 11.77
N THR A 29 -12.86 17.28 10.87
CA THR A 29 -14.25 17.46 10.44
C THR A 29 -14.54 16.53 9.29
N ASP A 30 -15.63 15.78 9.36
CA ASP A 30 -16.11 14.97 8.24
C ASP A 30 -16.72 15.84 7.12
N PRO A 31 -17.04 15.28 5.94
CA PRO A 31 -17.65 16.03 4.84
C PRO A 31 -18.97 16.74 5.17
N THR A 32 -19.65 16.34 6.26
CA THR A 32 -20.90 16.96 6.73
C THR A 32 -20.67 18.06 7.75
N GLY A 33 -19.40 18.36 8.07
CA GLY A 33 -19.00 19.37 9.05
C GLY A 33 -19.04 18.88 10.49
N ARG A 34 -19.26 17.59 10.75
CA ARG A 34 -19.24 17.04 12.11
C ARG A 34 -17.83 16.71 12.53
N GLU A 35 -17.49 17.05 13.76
CA GLU A 35 -16.21 16.68 14.36
C GLU A 35 -16.17 15.18 14.68
N ARG A 36 -15.04 14.56 14.38
CA ARG A 36 -14.75 13.15 14.64
C ARG A 36 -13.34 12.99 15.19
N GLN A 37 -13.15 11.92 15.94
CA GLN A 37 -11.86 11.51 16.46
C GLN A 37 -11.42 10.19 15.84
N TRP A 38 -10.12 10.02 15.68
CA TRP A 38 -9.50 8.83 15.11
C TRP A 38 -8.16 8.55 15.80
N GLU A 39 -8.03 7.37 16.40
CA GLU A 39 -6.76 6.93 16.97
C GLU A 39 -5.82 6.46 15.85
N CYS A 40 -4.59 6.97 15.84
CA CYS A 40 -3.58 6.57 14.89
C CYS A 40 -2.26 6.22 15.59
N VAL A 41 -1.51 5.31 14.99
CA VAL A 41 -0.17 4.94 15.44
C VAL A 41 0.83 5.43 14.42
N LYS A 42 1.89 6.11 14.89
CA LYS A 42 2.97 6.62 14.04
C LYS A 42 4.31 6.05 14.46
N ARG A 43 5.23 5.90 13.51
CA ARG A 43 6.64 5.62 13.81
C ARG A 43 7.31 6.90 14.31
N THR A 44 8.02 6.80 15.42
CA THR A 44 8.79 7.93 15.99
C THR A 44 10.13 8.15 15.29
N THR A 45 10.53 7.21 14.42
CA THR A 45 11.80 7.25 13.66
C THR A 45 11.64 7.88 12.28
N ARG A 46 10.45 8.34 11.90
CA ARG A 46 10.19 8.98 10.61
C ARG A 46 10.99 10.27 10.49
N GLN A 47 11.81 10.38 9.44
CA GLN A 47 12.57 11.58 9.11
C GLN A 47 12.06 12.13 7.78
N THR A 48 11.30 13.24 7.82
CA THR A 48 10.85 14.07 6.67
C THR A 48 9.82 13.45 5.70
N ASP A 49 9.44 14.22 4.65
CA ASP A 49 8.34 13.98 3.70
C ASP A 49 8.56 12.82 2.71
N SER A 50 9.64 12.05 2.85
CA SER A 50 9.91 10.85 2.04
C SER A 50 9.17 9.61 2.57
N ALA A 51 9.19 8.53 1.78
CA ALA A 51 8.65 7.24 2.21
C ALA A 51 9.37 6.74 3.47
N ASP A 52 8.61 6.20 4.43
CA ASP A 52 9.14 5.69 5.70
C ASP A 52 10.00 4.43 5.54
N ALA A 53 9.65 3.64 4.53
CA ALA A 53 10.21 2.32 4.29
C ALA A 53 10.03 1.94 2.81
N VAL A 54 10.81 0.97 2.38
CA VAL A 54 10.70 0.31 1.09
C VAL A 54 10.34 -1.16 1.27
N GLY A 55 9.51 -1.67 0.37
CA GLY A 55 9.29 -3.12 0.19
C GLY A 55 9.81 -3.54 -1.19
N ILE A 56 10.55 -4.64 -1.26
CA ILE A 56 11.26 -5.04 -2.46
C ILE A 56 10.64 -6.31 -3.07
N ILE A 57 10.03 -6.19 -4.25
CA ILE A 57 9.66 -7.36 -5.07
C ILE A 57 10.86 -7.73 -5.95
N ALA A 58 11.72 -8.60 -5.44
CA ALA A 58 12.91 -9.05 -6.16
C ALA A 58 12.62 -10.30 -7.01
N ILE A 59 12.72 -10.15 -8.34
CA ILE A 59 12.56 -11.26 -9.30
C ILE A 59 13.94 -11.80 -9.67
N LEU A 60 14.26 -12.99 -9.20
CA LEU A 60 15.48 -13.71 -9.56
C LEU A 60 15.30 -14.45 -10.89
N LYS A 61 15.89 -13.88 -11.94
CA LYS A 61 15.99 -14.50 -13.27
C LYS A 61 17.07 -15.58 -13.27
N ARG A 62 16.75 -16.77 -13.78
CA ARG A 62 17.67 -17.92 -13.80
C ARG A 62 17.68 -18.57 -15.18
N MET A 63 18.87 -18.80 -15.73
CA MET A 63 19.00 -19.50 -17.02
C MET A 63 18.39 -20.91 -16.93
N LEU A 64 17.52 -21.24 -17.88
CA LEU A 64 16.86 -22.55 -18.02
C LEU A 64 16.01 -22.98 -16.81
N LYS A 65 15.58 -22.02 -15.98
CA LYS A 65 14.64 -22.25 -14.86
C LYS A 65 13.57 -21.17 -14.85
N PHE A 66 12.44 -21.46 -14.22
CA PHE A 66 11.44 -20.44 -13.93
C PHE A 66 12.00 -19.36 -13.00
N ASP A 67 11.47 -18.15 -13.13
CA ASP A 67 11.76 -17.06 -12.24
C ASP A 67 11.32 -17.38 -10.81
N CYS A 68 12.03 -16.81 -9.83
CA CYS A 68 11.63 -16.88 -8.43
C CYS A 68 11.46 -15.48 -7.87
N ILE A 69 10.54 -15.35 -6.90
CA ILE A 69 10.49 -14.18 -6.02
C ILE A 69 11.37 -14.47 -4.82
N VAL A 70 12.25 -13.53 -4.48
CA VAL A 70 13.05 -13.61 -3.25
C VAL A 70 12.19 -13.14 -2.08
N LEU A 71 12.10 -13.96 -1.04
CA LEU A 71 11.33 -13.72 0.18
C LEU A 71 12.23 -13.96 1.39
N VAL A 72 11.86 -13.34 2.51
CA VAL A 72 12.50 -13.53 3.81
C VAL A 72 11.55 -14.23 4.76
N LEU A 73 12.10 -15.06 5.67
CA LEU A 73 11.36 -15.67 6.77
C LEU A 73 11.89 -15.05 8.07
N GLN A 74 11.07 -14.24 8.73
CA GLN A 74 11.48 -13.52 9.93
C GLN A 74 10.52 -13.76 11.09
N TYR A 75 11.05 -13.92 12.31
CA TYR A 75 10.22 -13.93 13.51
C TYR A 75 9.72 -12.51 13.80
N ARG A 76 8.40 -12.32 13.85
CA ARG A 76 7.77 -11.03 14.17
C ARG A 76 7.31 -11.04 15.62
N PRO A 77 7.99 -10.35 16.56
CA PRO A 77 7.57 -10.30 17.96
C PRO A 77 6.11 -9.88 18.18
N PRO A 78 5.54 -8.92 17.41
CA PRO A 78 4.11 -8.58 17.53
C PRO A 78 3.17 -9.74 17.20
N MET A 79 3.55 -10.59 16.22
CA MET A 79 2.76 -11.74 15.77
C MET A 79 3.09 -13.03 16.55
N LYS A 80 4.22 -13.06 17.25
CA LYS A 80 4.75 -14.20 18.00
C LYS A 80 5.02 -15.44 17.14
N CYS A 81 5.24 -15.27 15.84
CA CYS A 81 5.53 -16.35 14.90
C CYS A 81 6.46 -15.88 13.78
N CYS A 82 6.92 -16.81 12.95
CA CYS A 82 7.62 -16.48 11.72
C CYS A 82 6.64 -16.07 10.62
N SER A 83 6.97 -15.01 9.91
CA SER A 83 6.24 -14.47 8.78
C SER A 83 7.09 -14.57 7.52
N VAL A 84 6.47 -15.02 6.42
CA VAL A 84 7.06 -14.97 5.08
C VAL A 84 6.72 -13.62 4.48
N GLU A 85 7.73 -12.85 4.13
CA GLU A 85 7.59 -11.45 3.72
C GLU A 85 8.48 -11.14 2.51
N ILE A 86 8.16 -10.06 1.80
CA ILE A 86 9.13 -9.45 0.89
C ILE A 86 10.25 -8.80 1.70
N PRO A 87 11.49 -8.76 1.20
CA PRO A 87 12.54 -7.96 1.82
C PRO A 87 12.06 -6.52 1.97
N ALA A 88 12.35 -5.90 3.10
CA ALA A 88 11.85 -4.56 3.40
C ALA A 88 12.66 -3.88 4.50
N GLY A 89 12.80 -2.57 4.43
CA GLY A 89 13.50 -1.81 5.46
C GLY A 89 13.24 -0.32 5.42
N LEU A 90 13.79 0.38 6.40
CA LEU A 90 13.59 1.83 6.55
C LEU A 90 14.47 2.58 5.55
N VAL A 91 13.98 3.72 5.08
CA VAL A 91 14.78 4.63 4.25
C VAL A 91 15.59 5.54 5.17
N ASP A 92 16.91 5.58 4.98
CA ASP A 92 17.78 6.44 5.77
C ASP A 92 17.65 7.92 5.37
N ALA A 93 18.07 8.82 6.26
CA ALA A 93 17.97 10.25 6.03
C ALA A 93 18.80 10.68 4.80
N GLY A 94 18.13 11.25 3.79
CA GLY A 94 18.75 11.65 2.52
C GLY A 94 19.00 10.49 1.54
N GLU A 95 18.61 9.26 1.89
CA GLU A 95 18.68 8.11 1.01
C GLU A 95 17.48 8.10 0.03
N SER A 96 17.72 7.73 -1.23
CA SER A 96 16.63 7.53 -2.18
C SER A 96 15.97 6.16 -1.97
N PRO A 97 14.66 6.01 -2.26
CA PRO A 97 13.99 4.71 -2.16
C PRO A 97 14.67 3.58 -2.97
N GLU A 98 15.23 3.90 -4.14
CA GLU A 98 16.00 2.97 -4.96
C GLU A 98 17.24 2.45 -4.23
N THR A 99 17.97 3.37 -3.59
CA THR A 99 19.22 3.08 -2.88
C THR A 99 18.92 2.22 -1.65
N ALA A 100 17.90 2.61 -0.88
CA ALA A 100 17.40 1.84 0.25
C ALA A 100 16.99 0.43 -0.19
N ALA A 101 16.25 0.29 -1.28
CA ALA A 101 15.78 -1.01 -1.77
C ALA A 101 16.93 -1.97 -2.12
N VAL A 102 17.99 -1.48 -2.77
CA VAL A 102 19.16 -2.31 -3.11
C VAL A 102 19.95 -2.68 -1.86
N ARG A 103 20.13 -1.74 -0.92
CA ARG A 103 20.82 -1.95 0.35
C ARG A 103 20.10 -3.00 1.20
N GLU A 104 18.82 -2.80 1.48
CA GLU A 104 18.00 -3.70 2.31
C GLU A 104 17.90 -5.11 1.69
N LEU A 105 17.73 -5.21 0.36
CA LEU A 105 17.75 -6.51 -0.32
C LEU A 105 19.07 -7.25 -0.08
N TYR A 106 20.20 -6.55 -0.17
CA TYR A 106 21.51 -7.14 0.05
C TYR A 106 21.72 -7.54 1.51
N GLU A 107 21.34 -6.69 2.46
CA GLU A 107 21.48 -6.95 3.90
C GLU A 107 20.68 -8.18 4.35
N GLU A 108 19.44 -8.33 3.87
CA GLU A 108 18.56 -9.42 4.30
C GLU A 108 18.75 -10.73 3.52
N THR A 109 19.20 -10.65 2.25
CA THR A 109 19.20 -11.82 1.34
C THR A 109 20.56 -12.13 0.70
N GLY A 110 21.51 -11.19 0.74
CA GLY A 110 22.81 -11.29 0.08
C GLY A 110 22.75 -11.08 -1.45
N TYR A 111 21.57 -10.88 -2.04
CA TYR A 111 21.44 -10.64 -3.48
C TYR A 111 21.68 -9.18 -3.85
N THR A 112 22.40 -8.97 -4.95
CA THR A 112 22.51 -7.66 -5.60
C THR A 112 21.50 -7.57 -6.73
N ALA A 113 20.85 -6.41 -6.90
CA ALA A 113 19.87 -6.19 -7.96
C ALA A 113 19.99 -4.81 -8.60
N SER A 114 19.40 -4.66 -9.78
CA SER A 114 19.17 -3.37 -10.43
C SER A 114 17.68 -3.00 -10.31
N VAL A 115 17.39 -1.81 -9.78
CA VAL A 115 16.00 -1.33 -9.67
C VAL A 115 15.42 -1.10 -11.06
N LYS A 116 14.21 -1.62 -11.30
CA LYS A 116 13.49 -1.43 -12.57
C LYS A 116 12.37 -0.40 -12.47
N HIS A 117 11.65 -0.41 -11.36
CA HIS A 117 10.53 0.50 -11.09
C HIS A 117 10.52 0.81 -9.59
N VAL A 118 10.15 2.05 -9.25
CA VAL A 118 9.85 2.49 -7.89
C VAL A 118 8.47 3.12 -7.93
N THR A 119 7.60 2.70 -7.01
CA THR A 119 6.27 3.28 -6.88
C THR A 119 6.01 3.61 -5.41
N PRO A 120 5.42 4.79 -5.11
CA PRO A 120 5.00 5.13 -3.75
C PRO A 120 3.76 4.32 -3.32
N GLU A 121 2.98 3.84 -4.28
CA GLU A 121 1.83 2.94 -4.12
C GLU A 121 1.83 1.89 -5.24
N PHE A 122 1.42 0.65 -4.96
CA PHE A 122 1.24 -0.36 -6.01
C PHE A 122 -0.14 -0.19 -6.65
N ILE A 123 -0.22 0.64 -7.69
CA ILE A 123 -1.43 0.87 -8.47
C ILE A 123 -1.24 0.24 -9.85
N GLU A 124 -2.09 -0.74 -10.19
CA GLU A 124 -2.17 -1.26 -11.55
C GLU A 124 -3.24 -0.49 -12.32
N VAL A 125 -2.85 0.20 -13.40
CA VAL A 125 -3.79 0.86 -14.30
C VAL A 125 -4.35 -0.18 -15.26
N VAL A 126 -5.63 -0.51 -15.10
CA VAL A 126 -6.35 -1.44 -15.98
C VAL A 126 -7.16 -0.65 -17.01
N LEU A 127 -6.86 -0.89 -18.29
CA LEU A 127 -7.67 -0.38 -19.41
C LEU A 127 -8.67 -1.46 -19.80
N ILE A 128 -9.96 -1.18 -19.61
CA ILE A 128 -11.04 -2.11 -19.91
C ILE A 128 -11.92 -1.47 -20.99
N PRO A 129 -12.11 -2.12 -22.16
CA PRO A 129 -13.07 -1.66 -23.15
C PRO A 129 -14.47 -1.51 -22.55
N VAL A 130 -15.20 -0.46 -22.93
CA VAL A 130 -16.54 -0.17 -22.38
C VAL A 130 -17.51 -1.35 -22.56
N ASP A 131 -17.42 -2.03 -23.70
CA ASP A 131 -18.28 -3.16 -24.05
C ASP A 131 -17.99 -4.42 -23.21
N ASP A 132 -16.80 -4.52 -22.59
CA ASP A 132 -16.36 -5.64 -21.75
C ASP A 132 -16.29 -5.26 -20.25
N LEU A 133 -16.73 -4.03 -19.91
CA LEU A 133 -16.51 -3.47 -18.58
C LEU A 133 -17.16 -4.30 -17.48
N LEU A 134 -18.45 -4.65 -17.64
CA LEU A 134 -19.17 -5.39 -16.60
C LEU A 134 -18.57 -6.78 -16.35
N GLN A 135 -18.25 -7.52 -17.42
CA GLN A 135 -17.69 -8.86 -17.33
C GLN A 135 -16.33 -8.87 -16.62
N ARG A 136 -15.47 -7.90 -16.91
CA ARG A 136 -14.16 -7.79 -16.26
C ARG A 136 -14.27 -7.42 -14.78
N LEU A 137 -15.21 -6.55 -14.43
CA LEU A 137 -15.49 -6.23 -13.03
C LEU A 137 -15.99 -7.46 -12.25
N ASP A 138 -16.82 -8.30 -12.87
CA ASP A 138 -17.27 -9.57 -12.27
C ASP A 138 -16.11 -10.53 -12.04
N ASP A 139 -15.17 -10.63 -12.98
CA ASP A 139 -14.00 -11.48 -12.83
C ASP A 139 -13.06 -10.99 -11.73
N TYR A 140 -12.88 -9.66 -11.61
CA TYR A 140 -12.19 -9.07 -10.46
C TYR A 140 -12.90 -9.40 -9.15
N ALA A 141 -14.23 -9.26 -9.07
CA ALA A 141 -15.00 -9.61 -7.88
C ALA A 141 -14.84 -11.09 -7.50
N LYS A 142 -14.91 -12.01 -8.49
CA LYS A 142 -14.72 -13.45 -8.28
C LYS A 142 -13.31 -13.82 -7.84
N SER A 143 -12.29 -13.07 -8.28
CA SER A 143 -10.91 -13.26 -7.83
C SER A 143 -10.63 -12.71 -6.42
N GLY A 144 -11.64 -12.11 -5.77
CA GLY A 144 -11.55 -11.58 -4.40
C GLY A 144 -11.30 -10.07 -4.31
N CYS A 145 -11.30 -9.34 -5.42
CA CYS A 145 -11.18 -7.88 -5.42
C CYS A 145 -12.52 -7.23 -5.06
N SER A 146 -12.49 -6.15 -4.27
CA SER A 146 -13.68 -5.32 -4.06
C SER A 146 -13.79 -4.29 -5.19
N VAL A 147 -14.93 -4.26 -5.89
CA VAL A 147 -15.19 -3.30 -6.98
C VAL A 147 -15.96 -2.09 -6.44
N ASP A 148 -15.55 -0.88 -6.84
CA ASP A 148 -16.27 0.35 -6.49
C ASP A 148 -17.71 0.33 -7.03
N SER A 149 -18.67 0.64 -6.16
CA SER A 149 -20.10 0.53 -6.47
C SER A 149 -20.57 1.49 -7.57
N ARG A 150 -19.90 2.64 -7.76
CA ARG A 150 -20.25 3.59 -8.82
C ARG A 150 -19.78 3.09 -10.17
N VAL A 151 -18.57 2.52 -10.22
CA VAL A 151 -18.02 1.88 -11.42
C VAL A 151 -18.89 0.69 -11.84
N TYR A 152 -19.28 -0.14 -10.88
CA TYR A 152 -20.16 -1.28 -11.15
C TYR A 152 -21.57 -0.85 -11.61
N SER A 153 -22.15 0.15 -10.95
CA SER A 153 -23.47 0.70 -11.33
C SER A 153 -23.45 1.34 -12.72
N TYR A 154 -22.35 2.02 -13.08
CA TYR A 154 -22.12 2.54 -14.42
C TYR A 154 -22.05 1.41 -15.45
N ALA A 155 -21.27 0.35 -15.18
CA ALA A 155 -21.15 -0.82 -16.05
C ALA A 155 -22.49 -1.56 -16.26
N LEU A 156 -23.32 -1.67 -15.22
CA LEU A 156 -24.68 -2.20 -15.33
C LEU A 156 -25.58 -1.32 -16.21
N GLY A 157 -25.48 0.01 -16.07
CA GLY A 157 -26.25 0.96 -16.86
C GLY A 157 -25.90 0.98 -18.35
N LEU A 158 -24.72 0.48 -18.71
CA LEU A 158 -24.27 0.31 -20.09
C LEU A 158 -24.82 -0.95 -20.76
N GLN A 159 -25.40 -1.89 -20.00
CA GLN A 159 -25.95 -3.10 -20.59
C GLN A 159 -27.09 -2.75 -21.56
N PRO A 160 -27.19 -3.42 -22.71
CA PRO A 160 -28.28 -3.23 -23.64
C PRO A 160 -29.60 -3.40 -22.89
N LYS A 161 -30.53 -2.46 -23.07
CA LYS A 161 -31.89 -2.62 -22.54
C LYS A 161 -32.49 -3.84 -23.22
N THR A 162 -32.60 -4.94 -22.49
CA THR A 162 -33.42 -6.09 -22.91
C THR A 162 -34.84 -5.58 -23.09
N SER A 163 -35.31 -5.61 -24.34
CA SER A 163 -36.68 -5.26 -24.72
C SER A 163 -37.65 -6.34 -24.26
#